data_AF-A0A428GSY3-F1
#
_entry.id   AF-A0A428GSY3-F1
#
_cell.length_a   1.000
_cell.length_b   1.000
_cell.length_c   1.000
_cell.angle_alpha   90.00
_cell.angle_beta   90.00
_cell.angle_gamma   90.00
#
_symmetry.space_group_name_H-M   'P 1'
#
loop_
_entity.id
_entity.type
_entity.pdbx_description
1 polymer ?
#
loop_
_entity_poly.entity_id
_entity_poly.type
_entity_poly.pdbx_seq_one_letter_code
_entity_poly.pdbx_strand_id
1 'polypeptide(L)'
;MKTVIILYLIGTFAAALVAVLANYVFPVTIELTAASSEVSPPEGIGQVLSNLLLNLVDNPINALTKANYIGILAWAVVFGVAMREASQQSKELLKTLADITSKIVEWIINLAPFGILGLVYTTISGKGFEALKSYGMPLLLLLGSMVLVALVVNPLIVSILLQKNPYPLVWRCLKVSGVTAFSLVVRLPISLLI
;
A
#
# COMPACT_ATOMS: atom_id res chain seq x y z
N MET A 1 2.55 0.71 23.50
CA MET A 1 1.66 1.46 22.58
C MET A 1 2.32 2.73 22.03
N LYS A 2 2.63 3.75 22.84
CA LYS A 2 3.22 5.04 22.36
C LYS A 2 4.51 4.89 21.54
N THR A 3 5.45 4.06 21.99
CA THR A 3 6.73 3.83 21.27
C THR A 3 6.54 3.20 19.89
N VAL A 4 5.54 2.33 19.72
CA VAL A 4 5.25 1.67 18.43
C VAL A 4 4.71 2.67 17.41
N ILE A 5 3.82 3.58 17.85
CA ILE A 5 3.28 4.63 16.99
C ILE A 5 4.39 5.59 16.55
N ILE A 6 5.29 5.98 17.47
CA ILE A 6 6.42 6.86 17.15
C ILE A 6 7.38 6.17 16.16
N LEU A 7 7.71 4.89 16.39
CA LEU A 7 8.54 4.11 15.47
C LEU A 7 7.91 3.96 14.09
N TYR A 8 6.59 3.74 14.04
CA TYR A 8 5.85 3.69 12.79
C TYR A 8 5.97 5.01 12.03
N LEU A 9 5.63 6.14 12.67
CA LEU A 9 5.69 7.47 12.04
C LEU A 9 7.10 7.81 11.54
N ILE A 10 8.14 7.57 12.36
CA ILE A 10 9.54 7.82 11.97
C ILE A 10 9.93 6.90 10.81
N GLY A 11 9.57 5.62 10.86
CA GLY A 11 9.88 4.65 9.81
C GLY A 11 9.20 5.00 8.47
N THR A 12 7.91 5.35 8.49
CA THR A 12 7.19 5.73 7.27
C THR A 12 7.72 7.05 6.70
N PHE A 13 8.02 8.03 7.55
CA PHE A 13 8.61 9.29 7.13
C PHE A 13 10.00 9.10 6.52
N ALA A 14 10.87 8.31 7.17
CA ALA A 14 12.20 8.00 6.66
C ALA A 14 12.14 7.24 5.33
N ALA A 15 11.21 6.30 5.17
CA ALA A 15 10.99 5.59 3.91
C ALA A 15 10.53 6.54 2.79
N ALA A 16 9.58 7.45 3.08
CA ALA A 16 9.13 8.45 2.13
C ALA A 16 10.27 9.41 1.73
N LEU A 17 11.09 9.84 2.69
CA LEU A 17 12.25 10.69 2.43
C LEU A 17 13.28 9.99 1.54
N VAL A 18 13.58 8.70 1.80
CA VAL A 18 14.46 7.90 0.92
C VAL A 18 13.89 7.79 -0.49
N ALA A 19 12.58 7.54 -0.63
CA ALA A 19 11.95 7.45 -1.95
C ALA A 19 12.03 8.77 -2.73
N VAL A 20 11.79 9.90 -2.06
CA VAL A 20 11.90 11.24 -2.66
C VAL A 20 13.34 11.54 -3.07
N LEU A 21 14.32 11.28 -2.19
CA LEU A 21 15.73 11.45 -2.51
C LEU A 21 16.17 10.54 -3.66
N ALA A 22 15.74 9.28 -3.68
CA ALA A 22 16.03 8.36 -4.77
C ALA A 22 15.48 8.88 -6.11
N ASN A 23 14.28 9.46 -6.13
CA ASN A 23 13.70 10.08 -7.31
C ASN A 23 14.45 11.35 -7.75
N TYR A 24 15.00 12.15 -6.83
CA TYR A 24 15.85 13.29 -7.18
C TYR A 24 17.20 12.87 -7.77
N VAL A 25 17.80 11.79 -7.25
CA VAL A 25 19.09 11.28 -7.74
C VAL A 25 18.93 10.56 -9.09
N PHE A 26 17.82 9.85 -9.29
CA PHE A 26 17.49 9.16 -10.53
C PHE A 26 16.13 9.66 -11.04
N PRO A 27 16.09 10.78 -11.78
CA PRO A 27 14.83 11.28 -12.33
C PRO A 27 14.31 10.29 -13.37
N VAL A 28 13.18 9.67 -13.06
CA VAL A 28 12.51 8.75 -13.99
C VAL A 28 11.36 9.48 -14.65
N THR A 29 11.50 9.77 -15.94
CA THR A 29 10.42 10.35 -16.75
C THR A 29 9.52 9.23 -17.26
N ILE A 30 8.29 9.16 -16.75
CA ILE A 30 7.25 8.31 -17.34
C ILE A 30 6.70 9.07 -18.56
N GLU A 31 6.87 8.53 -19.76
CA GLU A 31 6.17 9.06 -20.93
C GLU A 31 4.67 8.73 -20.79
N LEU A 32 3.92 9.69 -20.22
CA LEU A 32 2.48 9.60 -20.13
C LEU A 32 1.89 9.73 -21.54
N THR A 33 1.46 8.61 -22.12
CA THR A 33 0.33 8.65 -23.06
C THR A 33 -0.85 9.19 -22.26
N ALA A 34 -1.27 10.42 -22.56
CA ALA A 34 -2.31 11.17 -21.86
C ALA A 34 -3.49 10.29 -21.43
N ALA A 35 -3.51 9.93 -20.15
CA ALA A 35 -4.74 9.54 -19.48
C ALA A 35 -5.31 10.82 -18.87
N SER A 36 -6.42 11.27 -19.41
CA SER A 36 -7.28 12.32 -18.84
C SER A 36 -7.47 12.07 -17.35
N SER A 37 -6.87 12.91 -16.51
CA SER A 37 -7.15 12.94 -15.09
C SER A 37 -7.24 14.40 -14.71
N GLU A 38 -8.45 14.84 -14.39
CA GLU A 38 -8.81 16.15 -13.81
C GLU A 38 -8.22 16.32 -12.40
N VAL A 39 -6.98 15.89 -12.17
CA VAL A 39 -6.29 16.13 -10.90
C VAL A 39 -5.49 17.40 -11.09
N SER A 40 -6.15 18.53 -10.85
CA SER A 40 -5.46 19.80 -10.66
C SER A 40 -4.43 19.61 -9.55
N PRO A 41 -3.15 19.94 -9.77
CA PRO A 41 -2.16 19.83 -8.72
C PRO A 41 -2.60 20.71 -7.54
N PRO A 42 -2.72 20.17 -6.32
CA PRO A 42 -3.13 20.96 -5.17
C PRO A 42 -2.08 22.05 -4.91
N GLU A 43 -2.52 23.31 -4.83
CA GLU A 43 -1.63 24.47 -4.80
C GLU A 43 -0.96 24.70 -3.43
N GLY A 44 -1.34 23.93 -2.40
CA GLY A 44 -0.67 24.01 -1.09
C GLY A 44 -1.03 22.92 -0.08
N ILE A 45 -0.14 22.75 0.92
CA ILE A 45 -0.27 21.78 2.03
C ILE A 45 -1.59 21.98 2.79
N GLY A 46 -2.02 23.24 2.98
CA GLY A 46 -3.29 23.56 3.64
C GLY A 46 -4.50 23.03 2.88
N GLN A 47 -4.51 23.15 1.55
CA GLN A 47 -5.59 22.65 0.71
C GLN A 47 -5.64 21.12 0.70
N VAL A 48 -4.47 20.46 0.71
CA VAL A 48 -4.40 18.99 0.86
C VAL A 48 -4.99 18.55 2.20
N LEU A 49 -4.59 19.19 3.31
CA LEU A 49 -5.14 18.90 4.64
C LEU A 49 -6.65 19.13 4.71
N SER A 50 -7.13 20.26 4.20
CA SER A 50 -8.57 20.57 4.13
C SER A 50 -9.32 19.54 3.28
N ASN A 51 -8.80 19.17 2.11
CA ASN A 51 -9.39 18.14 1.27
C ASN A 51 -9.42 16.78 1.95
N LEU A 52 -8.36 16.38 2.67
CA LEU A 52 -8.34 15.13 3.44
C LEU A 52 -9.40 15.14 4.54
N LEU A 53 -9.54 16.25 5.28
CA LEU A 53 -10.55 16.43 6.33
C LEU A 53 -11.97 16.40 5.78
N LEU A 54 -12.23 17.09 4.66
CA LEU A 54 -13.55 17.10 4.01
C LEU A 54 -13.91 15.71 3.46
N ASN A 55 -12.94 15.01 2.85
CA ASN A 55 -13.12 13.65 2.37
C ASN A 55 -13.33 12.64 3.51
N LEU A 56 -12.86 12.93 4.73
CA LEU A 56 -13.06 12.08 5.90
C LEU A 56 -14.52 12.09 6.41
N VAL A 57 -15.20 13.24 6.29
CA VAL A 57 -16.59 13.44 6.75
C VAL A 57 -17.57 13.40 5.57
N ASP A 58 -17.16 12.84 4.45
CA ASP A 58 -18.04 12.67 3.30
C ASP A 58 -19.23 11.76 3.63
N ASN A 59 -20.35 11.95 2.94
CA ASN A 59 -21.53 11.10 3.10
C ASN A 59 -21.15 9.64 2.77
N PRO A 60 -21.51 8.65 3.60
CA PRO A 60 -21.08 7.26 3.40
C PRO A 60 -21.50 6.69 2.04
N ILE A 61 -22.67 7.09 1.53
CA ILE A 61 -23.15 6.66 0.21
C ILE A 61 -22.31 7.32 -0.88
N ASN A 62 -22.03 8.62 -0.75
CA ASN A 62 -21.19 9.35 -1.71
C ASN A 62 -19.74 8.84 -1.70
N ALA A 63 -19.22 8.45 -0.53
CA ALA A 63 -17.88 7.90 -0.40
C ALA A 63 -17.75 6.54 -1.12
N LEU A 64 -18.80 5.70 -1.07
CA LEU A 64 -18.85 4.43 -1.81
C LEU A 64 -18.96 4.64 -3.32
N THR A 65 -19.79 5.59 -3.78
CA THR A 65 -19.98 5.83 -5.22
C THR A 65 -18.77 6.49 -5.87
N LYS A 66 -18.11 7.43 -5.17
CA LYS A 66 -16.90 8.12 -5.65
C LYS A 66 -15.60 7.37 -5.33
N ALA A 67 -15.68 6.18 -4.73
CA ALA A 67 -14.52 5.41 -4.26
C ALA A 67 -13.54 6.24 -3.39
N ASN A 68 -14.09 7.09 -2.52
CA ASN A 68 -13.31 7.86 -1.55
C ASN A 68 -12.86 6.94 -0.40
N TYR A 69 -11.68 6.35 -0.54
CA TYR A 69 -11.13 5.39 0.42
C TYR A 69 -11.00 5.95 1.85
N ILE A 70 -10.68 7.24 2.00
CA ILE A 70 -10.54 7.88 3.33
C ILE A 70 -11.88 7.92 4.05
N GLY A 71 -12.94 8.36 3.34
CA GLY A 71 -14.30 8.37 3.87
C GLY A 71 -14.81 6.96 4.19
N ILE A 72 -14.57 5.99 3.31
CA ILE A 72 -14.96 4.58 3.53
C ILE A 72 -14.31 4.03 4.81
N LEU A 73 -13.00 4.28 5.02
CA LEU A 73 -12.29 3.83 6.22
C LEU A 73 -12.82 4.50 7.50
N ALA A 74 -13.10 5.81 7.45
CA ALA A 74 -13.67 6.53 8.60
C ALA A 74 -15.01 5.94 9.03
N TRP A 75 -15.92 5.75 8.06
CA TRP A 75 -17.22 5.14 8.32
C TRP A 75 -17.14 3.67 8.72
N ALA A 76 -16.17 2.91 8.19
CA ALA A 76 -15.93 1.54 8.62
C ALA A 76 -15.52 1.44 10.10
N VAL A 77 -14.69 2.38 10.59
CA VAL A 77 -14.33 2.46 12.02
C VAL A 77 -15.53 2.83 12.87
N VAL A 78 -16.31 3.85 12.48
CA VAL A 78 -17.52 4.26 13.20
C VAL A 78 -18.54 3.11 13.29
N PHE A 79 -18.79 2.43 12.16
CA PHE A 79 -19.67 1.27 12.10
C PHE A 79 -19.13 0.11 12.94
N GLY A 80 -17.82 -0.15 12.91
CA GLY A 80 -17.17 -1.17 13.73
C GLY A 80 -17.30 -0.91 15.24
N VAL A 81 -17.19 0.36 15.67
CA VAL A 81 -17.41 0.75 17.07
C VAL A 81 -18.88 0.55 17.46
N ALA A 82 -19.83 0.96 16.63
CA ALA A 82 -21.26 0.77 16.89
C ALA A 82 -21.65 -0.72 16.95
N MET A 83 -21.05 -1.56 16.09
CA MET A 83 -21.26 -3.02 16.08
C MET A 83 -20.79 -3.72 17.36
N ARG A 84 -20.02 -3.06 18.22
CA ARG A 84 -19.55 -3.63 19.49
C ARG A 84 -20.71 -3.91 20.45
N GLU A 85 -21.77 -3.12 20.39
CA GLU A 85 -23.00 -3.28 21.18
C GLU A 85 -24.03 -4.21 20.51
N ALA A 86 -23.80 -4.62 19.27
CA ALA A 86 -24.69 -5.51 18.54
C ALA A 86 -24.67 -6.94 19.11
N SER A 87 -25.74 -7.69 18.80
CA SER A 87 -25.91 -9.08 19.19
C SER A 87 -24.80 -9.97 18.62
N GLN A 88 -24.56 -11.12 19.26
CA GLN A 88 -23.56 -12.08 18.81
C GLN A 88 -23.85 -12.58 17.38
N GLN A 89 -25.12 -12.81 17.05
CA GLN A 89 -25.54 -13.24 15.72
C GLN A 89 -25.20 -12.20 14.64
N SER A 90 -25.39 -10.91 14.89
CA SER A 90 -25.02 -9.85 13.94
C SER A 90 -23.50 -9.78 13.71
N LYS A 91 -22.70 -10.05 14.75
CA LYS A 91 -21.23 -10.11 14.64
C LYS A 91 -20.77 -11.32 13.84
N GLU A 92 -21.40 -12.48 14.04
CA GLU A 92 -21.12 -13.69 13.27
C GLU A 92 -21.46 -13.50 11.79
N LEU A 93 -22.61 -12.90 11.48
CA LEU A 93 -22.97 -12.57 10.10
C LEU A 93 -21.94 -11.64 9.44
N LEU A 94 -21.50 -10.60 10.14
CA LEU A 94 -20.47 -9.69 9.62
C LEU A 94 -19.14 -10.41 9.37
N LYS A 95 -18.76 -11.32 10.27
CA LYS A 95 -17.57 -12.17 10.10
C LYS A 95 -17.70 -13.09 8.88
N THR A 96 -18.84 -13.75 8.72
CA THR A 96 -19.10 -14.61 7.55
C THR A 96 -19.04 -13.82 6.24
N LEU A 97 -19.56 -12.58 6.21
CA LEU A 97 -19.45 -11.71 5.05
C LEU A 97 -17.99 -11.33 4.74
N ALA A 98 -17.20 -11.05 5.77
CA ALA A 98 -15.76 -10.81 5.61
C ALA A 98 -15.05 -12.06 5.05
N ASP A 99 -15.36 -13.25 5.55
CA ASP A 99 -14.79 -14.51 5.09
C ASP A 99 -15.15 -14.80 3.62
N ILE A 100 -16.42 -14.58 3.23
CA ILE A 100 -16.88 -14.71 1.84
C ILE A 100 -16.13 -13.73 0.92
N THR A 101 -16.04 -12.47 1.34
CA THR A 101 -15.31 -11.44 0.57
C THR A 101 -13.84 -11.85 0.39
N SER A 102 -13.22 -12.36 1.45
CA SER A 102 -11.84 -12.87 1.42
C SER A 102 -11.67 -14.00 0.41
N LYS A 103 -12.64 -14.91 0.34
CA LYS A 103 -12.65 -16.01 -0.64
C LYS A 103 -12.80 -15.53 -2.07
N ILE A 104 -13.64 -14.52 -2.32
CA ILE A 104 -13.77 -13.91 -3.64
C ILE A 104 -12.44 -13.28 -4.07
N VAL A 105 -11.78 -12.55 -3.16
CA VAL A 105 -10.47 -11.95 -3.46
C VAL A 105 -9.41 -13.03 -3.73
N GLU A 106 -9.41 -14.14 -2.98
CA GLU A 106 -8.53 -15.29 -3.24
C GLU A 106 -8.75 -15.86 -4.66
N TRP A 107 -9.99 -15.99 -5.13
CA TRP A 107 -10.28 -16.42 -6.49
C TRP A 107 -9.79 -15.44 -7.55
N ILE A 108 -10.03 -14.13 -7.35
CA ILE A 108 -9.57 -13.08 -8.27
C ILE A 108 -8.04 -13.10 -8.39
N ILE A 109 -7.34 -13.26 -7.28
CA ILE A 109 -5.88 -13.36 -7.24
C ILE A 109 -5.38 -14.61 -7.98
N ASN A 110 -6.03 -15.76 -7.81
CA ASN A 110 -5.65 -16.98 -8.54
C ASN A 110 -5.84 -16.82 -10.05
N LEU A 111 -6.71 -15.90 -10.49
CA LEU A 111 -6.92 -15.53 -11.89
C LEU A 111 -5.99 -14.39 -12.38
N ALA A 112 -5.31 -13.67 -11.48
CA ALA A 112 -4.35 -12.63 -11.80
C ALA A 112 -3.27 -13.03 -12.84
N PRO A 113 -2.70 -14.26 -12.89
CA PRO A 113 -1.73 -14.62 -13.93
C PRO A 113 -2.28 -14.42 -15.34
N PHE A 114 -3.56 -14.75 -15.59
CA PHE A 114 -4.19 -14.53 -16.89
C PHE A 114 -4.37 -13.03 -17.18
N GLY A 115 -4.75 -12.25 -16.16
CA GLY A 115 -4.88 -10.79 -16.28
C GLY A 115 -3.55 -10.10 -16.60
N ILE A 116 -2.47 -10.47 -15.90
CA ILE A 116 -1.13 -9.91 -16.11
C ILE A 116 -0.62 -10.24 -17.51
N LEU A 117 -0.82 -11.49 -17.99
CA LEU A 117 -0.47 -11.86 -19.37
C LEU A 117 -1.20 -11.01 -20.40
N GLY A 118 -2.49 -10.73 -20.19
CA GLY A 118 -3.27 -9.83 -21.03
C GLY A 118 -2.74 -8.39 -21.03
N LEU A 119 -2.44 -7.83 -19.85
CA LEU A 119 -1.89 -6.47 -19.71
C LEU A 119 -0.50 -6.33 -20.35
N VAL A 120 0.35 -7.35 -20.21
CA VAL A 120 1.67 -7.38 -20.85
C VAL A 120 1.52 -7.46 -22.37
N TYR A 121 0.60 -8.30 -22.87
CA TYR A 121 0.32 -8.40 -24.30
C TYR A 121 -0.16 -7.07 -24.89
N THR A 122 -1.15 -6.40 -24.27
CA THR A 122 -1.66 -5.10 -24.77
C THR A 122 -0.60 -4.00 -24.72
N THR A 123 0.26 -4.02 -23.70
CA THR A 123 1.37 -3.07 -23.60
C THR A 123 2.41 -3.29 -24.70
N ILE A 124 2.82 -4.54 -24.96
CA ILE A 124 3.81 -4.86 -25.98
C ILE A 124 3.25 -4.64 -27.40
N SER A 125 2.00 -5.03 -27.65
CA SER A 125 1.36 -4.88 -28.96
C SER A 125 1.02 -3.42 -29.29
N GLY A 126 0.60 -2.64 -28.30
CA GLY A 126 0.23 -1.23 -28.50
C GLY A 126 1.41 -0.27 -28.49
N LYS A 127 2.38 -0.46 -27.58
CA LYS A 127 3.48 0.47 -27.33
C LYS A 127 4.89 -0.09 -27.62
N GLY A 128 4.99 -1.33 -28.09
CA GLY A 128 6.26 -1.97 -28.43
C GLY A 128 7.13 -2.31 -27.21
N PHE A 129 8.32 -2.85 -27.49
CA PHE A 129 9.28 -3.24 -26.44
C PHE A 129 9.90 -2.04 -25.72
N GLU A 130 9.86 -0.86 -26.35
CA GLU A 130 10.40 0.38 -25.79
C GLU A 130 9.60 0.87 -24.56
N ALA A 131 8.27 0.71 -24.58
CA ALA A 131 7.45 1.01 -23.42
C ALA A 131 7.74 0.10 -22.21
N LEU A 132 8.01 -1.19 -22.45
CA LEU A 132 8.38 -2.11 -21.37
C LEU A 132 9.70 -1.69 -20.70
N LYS A 133 10.66 -1.19 -21.49
CA LYS A 133 11.93 -0.64 -20.97
C LYS A 133 11.72 0.65 -20.19
N SER A 134 10.82 1.52 -20.66
CA SER A 134 10.44 2.76 -19.98
C SER A 134 9.82 2.51 -18.59
N TYR A 135 9.04 1.44 -18.42
CA TYR A 135 8.55 1.01 -17.10
C TYR A 135 9.58 0.27 -16.23
N GLY A 136 10.61 -0.32 -16.85
CA GLY A 136 11.67 -1.03 -16.13
C GLY A 136 12.50 -0.13 -15.21
N MET A 137 12.80 1.09 -15.64
CA MET A 137 13.57 2.05 -14.84
C MET A 137 12.85 2.48 -13.54
N PRO A 138 11.56 2.90 -13.56
CA PRO A 138 10.83 3.19 -12.32
C PRO A 138 10.67 1.95 -11.44
N LEU A 139 10.49 0.76 -12.02
CA LEU A 139 10.41 -0.50 -11.27
C LEU A 139 11.72 -0.79 -10.51
N LEU A 140 12.87 -0.61 -11.17
CA LEU A 140 14.18 -0.79 -10.55
C LEU A 140 14.45 0.24 -9.46
N LEU A 141 14.07 1.51 -9.67
CA LEU A 141 14.20 2.54 -8.67
C LEU A 141 13.35 2.23 -7.43
N LEU A 142 12.10 1.81 -7.65
CA LEU A 142 11.20 1.39 -6.57
C LEU A 142 11.80 0.23 -5.77
N LEU A 143 12.18 -0.86 -6.44
CA LEU A 143 12.79 -2.04 -5.80
C LEU A 143 14.09 -1.66 -5.06
N GLY A 144 14.93 -0.83 -5.67
CA GLY A 144 16.16 -0.32 -5.05
C GLY A 144 15.88 0.48 -3.79
N SER A 145 14.88 1.37 -3.82
CA SER A 145 14.46 2.14 -2.64
C SER A 145 13.91 1.24 -1.53
N MET A 146 13.13 0.20 -1.88
CA MET A 146 12.61 -0.76 -0.90
C MET A 146 13.72 -1.58 -0.25
N VAL A 147 14.72 -2.01 -1.02
CA VAL A 147 15.91 -2.71 -0.50
C VAL A 147 16.72 -1.79 0.40
N LEU A 148 16.92 -0.52 0.02
CA LEU A 148 17.63 0.47 0.84
C LEU A 148 16.91 0.69 2.18
N VAL A 149 15.59 0.90 2.16
CA VAL A 149 14.81 1.07 3.38
C VAL A 149 14.89 -0.19 4.25
N ALA A 150 14.78 -1.38 3.66
CA ALA A 150 14.84 -2.65 4.39
C ALA A 150 16.22 -2.94 5.01
N LEU A 151 17.32 -2.64 4.32
CA LEU A 151 18.68 -3.00 4.72
C LEU A 151 19.46 -1.87 5.41
N VAL A 152 19.02 -0.62 5.29
CA VAL A 152 19.71 0.56 5.86
C VAL A 152 18.81 1.24 6.88
N VAL A 153 17.64 1.72 6.48
CA VAL A 153 16.77 2.55 7.34
C VAL A 153 16.22 1.75 8.52
N ASN A 154 15.62 0.59 8.26
CA ASN A 154 15.06 -0.25 9.31
C ASN A 154 16.12 -0.71 10.34
N PRO A 155 17.27 -1.29 9.95
CA PRO A 155 18.33 -1.62 10.90
C PRO A 155 18.94 -0.41 11.62
N LEU A 156 19.05 0.76 10.98
CA LEU A 156 19.51 1.99 11.66
C LEU A 156 18.57 2.37 12.79
N ILE A 157 17.25 2.38 12.54
CA ILE A 157 16.24 2.66 13.56
C ILE A 157 16.34 1.64 14.69
N VAL A 158 16.42 0.35 14.37
CA VAL A 158 16.58 -0.73 15.38
C VAL A 158 17.88 -0.56 16.18
N SER A 159 19.00 -0.21 15.54
CA SER A 159 20.29 -0.02 16.20
C SER A 159 20.28 1.12 17.19
N ILE A 160 19.67 2.25 16.83
CA ILE A 160 19.58 3.44 17.68
C ILE A 160 18.73 3.15 18.93
N LEU A 161 17.63 2.38 18.79
CA LEU A 161 16.75 2.08 19.92
C LEU A 161 17.23 0.92 20.80
N LEU A 162 17.81 -0.13 20.22
CA LEU A 162 18.20 -1.34 20.97
C LEU A 162 19.67 -1.39 21.35
N GLN A 163 20.51 -0.48 20.81
CA GLN A 163 21.97 -0.42 21.03
C GLN A 163 22.69 -1.78 20.91
N LYS A 164 22.13 -2.69 20.10
CA LYS A 164 22.65 -4.01 19.80
C LYS A 164 22.69 -4.21 18.29
N ASN A 165 23.51 -5.14 17.84
CA ASN A 165 23.69 -5.44 16.41
C ASN A 165 22.35 -5.87 15.77
N PRO A 166 21.76 -5.06 14.85
CA PRO A 166 20.43 -5.29 14.28
C PRO A 166 20.43 -6.24 13.07
N TYR A 167 21.59 -6.45 12.44
CA TYR A 167 21.74 -7.27 11.23
C TYR A 167 21.28 -8.73 11.38
N PRO A 168 21.52 -9.46 12.49
CA PRO A 168 20.98 -10.81 12.65
C PRO A 168 19.44 -10.85 12.72
N LEU A 169 18.79 -9.79 13.22
CA LEU A 169 17.33 -9.68 13.23
C LEU A 169 16.79 -9.37 11.83
N VAL A 170 17.38 -8.40 11.13
CA VAL A 170 16.98 -8.06 9.76
C VAL A 170 17.12 -9.25 8.83
N TRP A 171 18.20 -10.05 8.95
CA TRP A 171 18.40 -11.25 8.15
C TRP A 171 17.39 -12.36 8.47
N ARG A 172 17.01 -12.53 9.74
CA ARG A 172 15.94 -13.47 10.14
C ARG A 172 14.57 -13.00 9.62
N CYS A 173 14.27 -11.71 9.73
CA CYS A 173 13.03 -11.13 9.20
C CYS A 173 12.99 -11.20 7.67
N LEU A 174 14.07 -10.93 6.94
CA LEU A 174 14.12 -11.08 5.49
C LEU A 174 13.97 -12.54 5.05
N LYS A 175 14.58 -13.49 5.76
CA LYS A 175 14.43 -14.92 5.44
C LYS A 175 13.04 -15.47 5.73
N VAL A 176 12.46 -15.12 6.88
CA VAL A 176 11.17 -15.69 7.32
C VAL A 176 10.00 -14.88 6.80
N SER A 177 10.06 -13.55 6.89
CA SER A 177 9.02 -12.62 6.46
C SER A 177 9.23 -12.11 5.03
N GLY A 178 10.46 -11.91 4.54
CA GLY A 178 10.67 -11.42 3.17
C GLY A 178 10.30 -12.45 2.09
N VAL A 179 10.69 -13.71 2.27
CA VAL A 179 10.32 -14.80 1.34
C VAL A 179 8.82 -15.09 1.39
N THR A 180 8.24 -15.12 2.60
CA THR A 180 6.80 -15.28 2.74
C THR A 180 6.05 -14.08 2.21
N ALA A 181 6.47 -12.83 2.47
CA ALA A 181 5.86 -11.58 1.99
C ALA A 181 5.95 -11.40 0.48
N PHE A 182 7.03 -11.83 -0.17
CA PHE A 182 7.13 -11.79 -1.63
C PHE A 182 6.17 -12.80 -2.27
N SER A 183 6.00 -13.97 -1.63
CA SER A 183 4.93 -14.90 -1.97
C SER A 183 3.55 -14.40 -1.50
N LEU A 184 3.50 -13.52 -0.50
CA LEU A 184 2.31 -12.90 0.08
C LEU A 184 1.90 -11.64 -0.67
N VAL A 185 2.69 -11.02 -1.55
CA VAL A 185 2.14 -9.97 -2.42
C VAL A 185 1.04 -10.55 -3.31
N VAL A 186 1.11 -11.86 -3.60
CA VAL A 186 0.04 -12.66 -4.18
C VAL A 186 -0.99 -13.14 -3.12
N ARG A 187 -0.76 -12.98 -1.81
CA ARG A 187 -1.59 -13.58 -0.73
C ARG A 187 -1.96 -12.62 0.42
N LEU A 188 -1.68 -11.33 0.26
CA LEU A 188 -1.80 -10.25 1.24
C LEU A 188 -3.23 -10.09 1.80
N PRO A 189 -4.31 -10.28 1.01
CA PRO A 189 -5.65 -10.22 1.58
C PRO A 189 -5.97 -11.42 2.49
N ILE A 190 -5.26 -12.55 2.39
CA ILE A 190 -5.53 -13.75 3.20
C ILE A 190 -4.89 -13.63 4.59
N SER A 191 -3.80 -12.86 4.75
CA SER A 191 -3.11 -12.73 6.05
C SER A 191 -3.61 -11.56 6.91
N LEU A 192 -4.37 -10.60 6.36
CA LEU A 192 -4.99 -9.53 7.15
C LEU A 192 -6.30 -9.96 7.83
N LEU A 193 -6.78 -11.18 7.55
CA LEU A 193 -8.04 -11.75 8.03
C LEU A 193 -7.85 -12.94 8.99
N ILE A 194 -6.61 -13.29 9.32
CA ILE A 194 -6.24 -14.26 10.37
C ILE A 194 -5.53 -13.51 11.48
#